data_AF-A0ABD2MEB0-F1
#
_entry.id   AF-A0ABD2MEB0-F1
#
_cell.length_a   1.000
_cell.length_b   1.000
_cell.length_c   1.000
_cell.angle_alpha   90.00
_cell.angle_beta   90.00
_cell.angle_gamma   90.00
#
_symmetry.space_group_name_H-M   'P 1'
#
loop_
_entity.id
_entity.type
_entity.pdbx_description
1 polymer ?
#
loop_
_entity_poly.entity_id
_entity_poly.type
_entity_poly.pdbx_seq_one_letter_code
_entity_poly.pdbx_strand_id
1 'polypeptide(L)'
;MDKNNKTIDFFQKHSHKPSNDGGSNGKVKSSEIYDIIGQQENNAAEQIGIEEEEEEVEEDQQIDEDQQHYGEGFQNNYGGFGNEDDIGGSSGQHSGTTGQLQGDNYSGGSGYSFLQSQNDQKKILENISEMEKQTQKKVFLKFQENCWDSFACDKDIEISGDKSLIVHHKGTYGWCSVFAKYPILLNKHLSDFFYYEISVMKREKRWSISFGFAVKQQTKLDGSIHCEKGTYAFDSDGYIWINGEIEGVNDKYSYGVGDTVGIGLYLTTRQIIFTKNGLRLDSSDFLIDPSFADGSFYPFVSLLSSGDKIDANFGPNFKFDLATL
;
A
#
# COMPACT_ATOMS: atom_id res chain seq x y z
N MET A 1 -47.31 -33.08 -12.46
CA MET A 1 -46.90 -34.31 -11.76
C MET A 1 -45.56 -34.71 -12.34
N ASP A 2 -44.45 -34.78 -11.63
CA ASP A 2 -44.05 -34.39 -10.28
C ASP A 2 -42.52 -34.64 -10.28
N LYS A 3 -41.73 -33.68 -9.79
CA LYS A 3 -40.64 -33.83 -8.80
C LYS A 3 -39.49 -34.83 -9.07
N ASN A 4 -38.27 -34.69 -8.55
CA ASN A 4 -37.44 -33.70 -7.86
C ASN A 4 -36.11 -34.43 -7.56
N ASN A 5 -35.10 -33.66 -7.16
CA ASN A 5 -34.03 -34.02 -6.23
C ASN A 5 -32.93 -34.99 -6.68
N LYS A 6 -31.70 -34.45 -6.82
CA LYS A 6 -30.55 -34.94 -6.05
C LYS A 6 -29.71 -33.79 -5.49
N THR A 7 -30.04 -33.48 -4.24
CA THR A 7 -29.25 -32.88 -3.14
C THR A 7 -27.85 -33.52 -3.07
N ILE A 8 -26.77 -32.75 -3.14
CA ILE A 8 -25.96 -32.21 -2.02
C ILE A 8 -25.64 -33.27 -0.95
N ASP A 9 -24.40 -33.73 -0.95
CA ASP A 9 -23.76 -34.42 0.17
C ASP A 9 -22.26 -34.09 0.10
N PHE A 10 -21.77 -33.23 0.98
CA PHE A 10 -20.38 -33.28 1.50
C PHE A 10 -20.19 -32.21 2.59
N PHE A 11 -20.48 -32.58 3.83
CA PHE A 11 -19.87 -31.95 5.01
C PHE A 11 -19.75 -32.97 6.13
N GLN A 12 -18.52 -33.26 6.56
CA GLN A 12 -18.15 -33.28 7.99
C GLN A 12 -16.66 -33.52 8.21
N LYS A 13 -16.15 -32.90 9.29
CA LYS A 13 -14.88 -33.10 10.04
C LYS A 13 -13.66 -32.31 9.51
N HIS A 14 -12.88 -31.58 10.30
CA HIS A 14 -12.66 -31.52 11.75
C HIS A 14 -12.29 -30.10 12.23
N SER A 15 -12.83 -29.70 13.38
CA SER A 15 -12.44 -28.51 14.15
C SER A 15 -11.32 -28.86 15.15
N HIS A 16 -10.20 -28.14 15.12
CA HIS A 16 -9.22 -28.07 16.21
C HIS A 16 -8.90 -26.61 16.55
N LYS A 17 -9.19 -26.25 17.80
CA LYS A 17 -8.77 -25.01 18.48
C LYS A 17 -7.28 -25.09 18.82
N PRO A 18 -6.57 -23.95 18.85
CA PRO A 18 -5.49 -23.77 19.80
C PRO A 18 -5.83 -22.71 20.87
N SER A 19 -5.20 -22.95 22.01
CA SER A 19 -5.23 -22.28 23.30
C SER A 19 -4.58 -20.89 23.30
N ASN A 20 -5.16 -20.00 24.10
CA ASN A 20 -4.52 -18.80 24.64
C ASN A 20 -3.32 -19.17 25.51
N ASP A 21 -2.23 -18.41 25.39
CA ASP A 21 -1.30 -18.26 26.50
C ASP A 21 -0.71 -16.85 26.58
N GLY A 22 -0.26 -16.52 27.79
CA GLY A 22 -0.15 -15.17 28.34
C GLY A 22 0.94 -14.27 27.77
N GLY A 23 0.78 -12.97 28.05
CA GLY A 23 1.63 -11.90 27.56
C GLY A 23 2.97 -11.72 28.28
N SER A 24 3.74 -10.77 27.77
CA SER A 24 4.76 -10.05 28.54
C SER A 24 5.01 -8.66 27.94
N ASN A 25 5.07 -7.66 28.82
CA ASN A 25 5.42 -6.27 28.53
C ASN A 25 6.91 -6.16 28.21
N GLY A 26 7.25 -5.70 27.01
CA GLY A 26 8.61 -5.32 26.62
C GLY A 26 8.73 -3.81 26.43
N LYS A 27 9.46 -3.12 27.32
CA LYS A 27 9.97 -1.77 27.07
C LYS A 27 11.08 -1.87 26.01
N VAL A 28 10.80 -1.40 24.80
CA VAL A 28 11.78 -1.28 23.71
C VAL A 28 12.75 -0.13 24.02
N LYS A 29 14.05 -0.38 23.89
CA LYS A 29 15.08 0.64 24.09
C LYS A 29 15.21 1.48 22.82
N SER A 30 15.35 2.80 22.98
CA SER A 30 15.44 3.80 21.90
C SER A 30 16.48 3.49 20.81
N SER A 31 17.48 2.66 21.06
CA SER A 31 18.49 2.26 20.07
C SER A 31 17.97 1.23 19.06
N GLU A 32 16.98 0.41 19.41
CA GLU A 32 16.41 -0.61 18.51
C GLU A 32 15.46 0.01 17.47
N ILE A 33 14.94 1.23 17.72
CA ILE A 33 14.05 1.94 16.80
C ILE A 33 14.81 2.47 15.57
N TYR A 34 16.05 2.94 15.74
CA TYR A 34 16.85 3.46 14.61
C TYR A 34 17.31 2.34 13.65
N ASP A 35 17.59 1.15 14.17
CA ASP A 35 17.98 -0.01 13.34
C ASP A 35 16.79 -0.61 12.58
N ILE A 36 15.57 -0.55 13.15
CA ILE A 36 14.34 -1.00 12.47
C ILE A 36 13.92 -0.02 11.36
N ILE A 37 14.10 1.29 11.56
CA ILE A 37 13.75 2.31 10.56
C ILE A 37 14.68 2.21 9.33
N GLY A 38 15.99 2.07 9.53
CA GLY A 38 16.94 1.90 8.42
C GLY A 38 16.76 0.62 7.59
N GLN A 39 16.20 -0.44 8.19
CA GLN A 39 15.85 -1.68 7.47
C GLN A 39 14.50 -1.62 6.75
N GLN A 40 13.57 -0.75 7.17
CA GLN A 40 12.26 -0.60 6.52
C GLN A 40 12.31 0.33 5.31
N GLU A 41 13.17 1.36 5.31
CA GLU A 41 13.31 2.28 4.18
C GLU A 41 13.95 1.62 2.95
N ASN A 42 14.98 0.78 3.15
CA ASN A 42 15.63 0.06 2.06
C ASN A 42 14.71 -0.99 1.40
N ASN A 43 13.85 -1.65 2.19
CA ASN A 43 12.88 -2.62 1.67
C ASN A 43 11.72 -1.97 0.92
N ALA A 44 11.38 -0.72 1.23
CA ALA A 44 10.32 0.01 0.54
C ALA A 44 10.77 0.55 -0.83
N ALA A 45 12.02 1.00 -0.96
CA ALA A 45 12.56 1.46 -2.24
C ALA A 45 12.72 0.30 -3.24
N GLU A 46 13.21 -0.85 -2.78
CA GLU A 46 13.48 -2.02 -3.62
C GLU A 46 12.19 -2.72 -4.13
N GLN A 47 11.04 -2.55 -3.45
CA GLN A 47 9.75 -3.13 -3.85
C GLN A 47 8.91 -2.22 -4.77
N ILE A 48 9.25 -0.94 -4.93
CA ILE A 48 8.46 0.02 -5.72
C ILE A 48 9.09 0.30 -7.11
N GLY A 49 10.29 -0.21 -7.40
CA GLY A 49 10.89 -0.07 -8.73
C GLY A 49 11.07 1.40 -9.16
N ILE A 50 11.43 2.26 -8.21
CA ILE A 50 11.78 3.65 -8.51
C ILE A 50 13.25 3.62 -8.94
N GLU A 51 13.52 3.61 -10.25
CA GLU A 51 14.82 4.03 -10.76
C GLU A 51 14.91 5.54 -10.51
N GLU A 52 15.88 5.96 -9.70
CA GLU A 52 16.26 7.37 -9.57
C GLU A 52 16.86 7.80 -10.93
N GLU A 53 16.10 8.55 -11.72
CA GLU A 53 16.67 9.32 -12.83
C GLU A 53 17.50 10.46 -12.22
N GLU A 54 18.82 10.32 -12.27
CA GLU A 54 19.75 11.42 -12.00
C GLU A 54 19.56 12.49 -13.09
N GLU A 55 18.92 13.60 -12.73
CA GLU A 55 18.85 14.81 -13.54
C GLU A 55 20.27 15.44 -13.60
N GLU A 56 20.99 15.24 -14.70
CA GLU A 56 22.21 15.99 -15.00
C GLU A 56 21.86 17.48 -15.14
N VAL A 57 22.27 18.27 -14.16
CA VAL A 57 22.25 19.74 -14.25
C VAL A 57 23.43 20.16 -15.14
N GLU A 58 23.15 20.56 -16.38
CA GLU A 58 24.10 21.28 -17.22
C GLU A 58 24.36 22.67 -16.60
N GLU A 59 25.51 22.83 -15.93
CA GLU A 59 26.04 24.14 -15.53
C GLU A 59 26.68 24.82 -16.76
N ASP A 60 25.99 25.85 -17.27
CA ASP A 60 26.54 26.80 -18.23
C ASP A 60 27.74 27.55 -17.62
N GLN A 61 28.94 27.24 -18.12
CA GLN A 61 30.16 27.98 -17.81
C GLN A 61 30.16 29.31 -18.58
N GLN A 62 29.87 30.41 -17.88
CA GLN A 62 30.18 31.75 -18.33
C GLN A 62 31.50 32.19 -17.69
N ILE A 63 32.55 32.18 -18.51
CA ILE A 63 33.88 32.69 -18.22
C ILE A 63 33.80 34.22 -18.17
N ASP A 64 34.24 34.82 -17.06
CA ASP A 64 34.81 36.16 -17.07
C ASP A 64 36.09 36.16 -16.21
N GLU A 65 37.19 36.45 -16.91
CA GLU A 65 38.51 36.72 -16.36
C GLU A 65 38.51 38.08 -15.66
N ASP A 66 39.04 38.17 -14.43
CA ASP A 66 39.99 39.23 -14.08
C ASP A 66 40.72 39.00 -12.74
N GLN A 67 42.01 38.68 -12.89
CA GLN A 67 43.20 39.16 -12.18
C GLN A 67 43.32 39.23 -10.64
N GLN A 68 44.35 38.49 -10.17
CA GLN A 68 45.48 38.86 -9.26
C GLN A 68 45.16 39.41 -7.85
N HIS A 69 45.74 38.92 -6.74
CA HIS A 69 47.17 38.98 -6.41
C HIS A 69 47.43 38.38 -4.98
N TYR A 70 48.67 37.89 -4.75
CA TYR A 70 49.33 37.47 -3.49
C TYR A 70 48.83 36.17 -2.80
N GLY A 71 49.65 35.20 -2.36
CA GLY A 71 51.10 35.14 -2.14
C GLY A 71 51.39 34.50 -0.76
N GLU A 72 52.07 33.35 -0.76
CA GLU A 72 52.87 32.73 0.31
C GLU A 72 52.19 32.15 1.58
N GLY A 73 52.64 30.94 1.98
CA GLY A 73 52.60 30.55 3.40
C GLY A 73 52.56 29.06 3.75
N PHE A 74 53.74 28.45 3.84
CA PHE A 74 54.13 27.36 4.76
C PHE A 74 53.85 25.88 4.43
N GLN A 75 54.98 25.23 4.17
CA GLN A 75 55.28 23.80 4.14
C GLN A 75 55.64 23.26 5.55
N ASN A 76 55.37 21.96 5.73
CA ASN A 76 56.10 20.92 6.48
C ASN A 76 56.11 20.94 8.03
N ASN A 77 55.66 19.84 8.65
CA ASN A 77 56.56 18.85 9.24
C ASN A 77 55.84 17.59 9.76
N TYR A 78 56.28 16.41 9.32
CA TYR A 78 56.02 15.10 9.96
C TYR A 78 57.33 14.30 9.96
N GLY A 79 57.61 13.64 11.09
CA GLY A 79 58.73 12.71 11.32
C GLY A 79 59.46 13.09 12.62
N GLY A 80 59.76 12.21 13.58
CA GLY A 80 59.68 10.75 13.69
C GLY A 80 60.47 10.31 14.95
N PHE A 81 60.56 8.98 15.14
CA PHE A 81 61.39 8.23 16.11
C PHE A 81 60.88 8.18 17.56
N GLY A 82 60.83 7.07 18.30
CA GLY A 82 61.31 5.69 18.11
C GLY A 82 61.90 5.17 19.44
N ASN A 83 61.41 3.99 19.92
CA ASN A 83 62.03 2.97 20.81
C ASN A 83 62.69 3.41 22.15
N GLU A 84 62.83 2.66 23.26
CA GLU A 84 62.77 1.23 23.64
C GLU A 84 62.80 1.14 25.20
N ASP A 85 62.37 -0.02 25.73
CA ASP A 85 62.83 -0.77 26.93
C ASP A 85 62.56 -0.39 28.41
N ASP A 86 61.81 -1.32 29.04
CA ASP A 86 62.06 -2.12 30.27
C ASP A 86 62.62 -1.51 31.59
N ILE A 87 61.94 -1.82 32.71
CA ILE A 87 62.41 -2.56 33.92
C ILE A 87 61.35 -2.43 35.05
N GLY A 88 61.07 -3.54 35.74
CA GLY A 88 59.95 -3.71 36.68
C GLY A 88 60.21 -3.47 38.18
N GLY A 89 59.25 -3.92 38.99
CA GLY A 89 59.48 -4.47 40.34
C GLY A 89 59.07 -3.63 41.57
N SER A 90 57.99 -4.10 42.22
CA SER A 90 57.85 -4.33 43.68
C SER A 90 57.47 -3.20 44.67
N SER A 91 56.30 -3.43 45.29
CA SER A 91 55.94 -3.37 46.74
C SER A 91 56.32 -2.17 47.63
N GLY A 92 55.33 -1.65 48.37
CA GLY A 92 55.55 -0.95 49.64
C GLY A 92 54.33 -0.16 50.15
N GLN A 93 53.79 -0.58 51.30
CA GLN A 93 52.73 0.09 52.06
C GLN A 93 53.26 1.34 52.80
N HIS A 94 52.48 2.43 52.91
CA HIS A 94 52.00 3.02 54.19
C HIS A 94 51.33 4.41 54.07
N SER A 95 50.28 4.56 54.89
CA SER A 95 49.79 5.76 55.61
C SER A 95 49.46 7.07 54.86
N GLY A 96 48.14 7.29 54.72
CA GLY A 96 47.38 8.34 55.42
C GLY A 96 47.73 9.81 55.21
N THR A 97 46.81 10.57 54.60
CA THR A 97 46.49 11.93 55.07
C THR A 97 45.08 12.34 54.63
N THR A 98 44.36 12.91 55.59
CA THR A 98 43.05 13.58 55.51
C THR A 98 43.05 14.77 54.55
N GLY A 99 42.06 14.84 53.65
CA GLY A 99 41.75 16.01 52.84
C GLY A 99 40.23 16.22 52.78
N GLN A 100 39.78 17.33 53.34
CA GLN A 100 38.40 17.81 53.31
C GLN A 100 37.96 18.01 51.85
N LEU A 101 36.81 17.42 51.46
CA LEU A 101 36.12 17.80 50.23
C LEU A 101 35.03 18.81 50.58
N GLN A 102 35.31 20.03 50.17
CA GLN A 102 34.45 21.20 50.18
C GLN A 102 33.34 20.97 49.14
N GLY A 103 32.10 21.17 49.55
CA GLY A 103 30.94 21.05 48.68
C GLY A 103 30.85 22.24 47.74
N ASP A 104 30.99 21.99 46.44
CA ASP A 104 30.63 22.93 45.40
C ASP A 104 29.30 22.51 44.76
N ASN A 105 28.29 23.35 45.00
CA ASN A 105 27.00 23.33 44.32
C ASN A 105 27.20 23.62 42.82
N TYR A 106 27.04 22.60 41.98
CA TYR A 106 26.79 22.78 40.54
C TYR A 106 25.37 22.31 40.22
N SER A 107 24.40 23.23 40.23
CA SER A 107 23.02 23.00 39.75
C SER A 107 22.57 24.14 38.83
N GLY A 108 23.30 24.38 37.75
CA GLY A 108 22.95 25.41 36.76
C GLY A 108 22.84 24.94 35.30
N GLY A 109 23.52 23.85 34.92
CA GLY A 109 23.70 23.48 33.50
C GLY A 109 22.71 22.48 32.90
N SER A 110 21.89 21.80 33.72
CA SER A 110 21.09 20.64 33.28
C SER A 110 19.74 21.01 32.65
N GLY A 111 19.12 22.12 33.06
CA GLY A 111 17.78 22.50 32.60
C GLY A 111 17.72 23.02 31.16
N TYR A 112 18.76 23.72 30.70
CA TYR A 112 18.80 24.29 29.35
C TYR A 112 19.00 23.23 28.26
N SER A 113 19.83 22.21 28.49
CA SER A 113 20.03 21.13 27.51
C SER A 113 18.81 20.21 27.40
N PHE A 114 18.09 20.00 28.52
CA PHE A 114 16.86 19.21 28.53
C PHE A 114 15.71 19.90 27.76
N LEU A 115 15.52 21.20 27.95
CA LEU A 115 14.49 21.96 27.22
C LEU A 115 14.81 22.08 25.73
N GLN A 116 16.08 22.22 25.36
CA GLN A 116 16.52 22.21 23.97
C GLN A 116 16.24 20.84 23.32
N SER A 117 16.61 19.75 24.00
CA SER A 117 16.33 18.38 23.55
C SER A 117 14.83 18.10 23.36
N GLN A 118 13.97 18.60 24.25
CA GLN A 118 12.51 18.49 24.13
C GLN A 118 11.97 19.25 22.91
N ASN A 119 12.48 20.46 22.65
CA ASN A 119 12.08 21.25 21.48
C ASN A 119 12.53 20.61 20.16
N ASP A 120 13.72 20.02 20.13
CA ASP A 120 14.24 19.33 18.96
C ASP A 120 13.43 18.05 18.69
N GLN A 121 13.08 17.28 19.72
CA GLN A 121 12.16 16.14 19.60
C GLN A 121 10.79 16.56 19.06
N LYS A 122 10.23 17.66 19.54
CA LYS A 122 8.93 18.16 19.07
C LYS A 122 8.96 18.54 17.59
N LYS A 123 10.02 19.23 17.14
CA LYS A 123 10.20 19.60 15.73
C LYS A 123 10.34 18.36 14.83
N ILE A 124 11.06 17.34 15.29
CA ILE A 124 11.19 16.07 14.55
C ILE A 124 9.81 15.42 14.37
N LEU A 125 9.00 15.34 15.42
CA LEU A 125 7.65 14.77 15.35
C LEU A 125 6.72 15.58 14.43
N GLU A 126 6.79 16.90 14.48
CA GLU A 126 6.02 17.78 13.58
C GLU A 126 6.42 17.55 12.11
N ASN A 127 7.71 17.44 11.80
CA ASN A 127 8.20 17.15 10.45
C ASN A 127 7.78 15.77 9.95
N ILE A 128 7.85 14.74 10.80
CA ILE A 128 7.38 13.38 10.48
C ILE A 128 5.90 13.42 10.12
N SER A 129 5.06 14.05 10.95
CA SER A 129 3.62 14.15 10.72
C SER A 129 3.29 14.87 9.40
N GLU A 130 4.05 15.90 9.03
CA GLU A 130 3.85 16.61 7.78
C GLU A 130 4.26 15.78 6.56
N MET A 131 5.37 15.04 6.64
CA MET A 131 5.78 14.10 5.59
C MET A 131 4.75 12.96 5.42
N GLU A 132 4.18 12.45 6.50
CA GLU A 132 3.10 11.45 6.46
C GLU A 132 1.88 11.98 5.71
N LYS A 133 1.42 13.19 6.03
CA LYS A 133 0.28 13.82 5.31
C LYS A 133 0.57 14.03 3.83
N GLN A 134 1.77 14.48 3.48
CA GLN A 134 2.15 14.67 2.08
C GLN A 134 2.18 13.34 1.32
N THR A 135 2.68 12.29 1.97
CA THR A 135 2.71 10.93 1.42
C THR A 135 1.30 10.39 1.23
N GLN A 136 0.42 10.53 2.22
CA GLN A 136 -1.01 10.18 2.12
C GLN A 136 -1.68 10.89 0.94
N LYS A 137 -1.46 12.20 0.80
CA LYS A 137 -2.01 12.98 -0.32
C LYS A 137 -1.51 12.49 -1.68
N LYS A 138 -0.20 12.22 -1.83
CA LYS A 138 0.37 11.68 -3.08
C LYS A 138 -0.21 10.30 -3.42
N VAL A 139 -0.38 9.44 -2.43
CA VAL A 139 -0.95 8.10 -2.65
C VAL A 139 -2.43 8.17 -3.00
N PHE A 140 -3.20 9.00 -2.30
CA PHE A 140 -4.61 9.25 -2.62
C PHE A 140 -4.79 9.77 -4.06
N LEU A 141 -3.92 10.69 -4.50
CA LEU A 141 -3.92 11.16 -5.88
C LEU A 141 -3.60 10.04 -6.88
N LYS A 142 -2.61 9.17 -6.58
CA LYS A 142 -2.31 7.98 -7.42
C LYS A 142 -3.50 7.03 -7.54
N PHE A 143 -4.32 6.87 -6.49
CA PHE A 143 -5.54 6.07 -6.57
C PHE A 143 -6.60 6.68 -7.49
N GLN A 144 -6.76 8.01 -7.46
CA GLN A 144 -7.68 8.74 -8.35
C GLN A 144 -7.20 8.78 -9.80
N GLU A 145 -5.90 8.60 -10.03
CA GLU A 145 -5.28 8.52 -11.36
C GLU A 145 -5.13 7.08 -11.87
N ASN A 146 -5.71 6.09 -11.19
CA ASN A 146 -5.61 4.70 -11.63
C ASN A 146 -6.30 4.50 -12.99
N CYS A 147 -5.83 3.51 -13.74
CA CYS A 147 -6.32 3.18 -15.06
C CYS A 147 -6.08 1.70 -15.36
N TRP A 148 -6.67 1.20 -16.45
CA TRP A 148 -6.43 -0.16 -16.89
C TRP A 148 -5.02 -0.34 -17.43
N ASP A 149 -4.35 -1.41 -17.01
CA ASP A 149 -2.98 -1.72 -17.39
C ASP A 149 -2.94 -2.59 -18.65
N SER A 150 -2.33 -2.07 -19.72
CA SER A 150 -2.13 -2.80 -20.97
C SER A 150 -1.23 -4.03 -20.83
N PHE A 151 -0.37 -4.09 -19.80
CA PHE A 151 0.48 -5.24 -19.54
C PHE A 151 -0.24 -6.33 -18.73
N ALA A 152 -1.19 -5.96 -17.87
CA ALA A 152 -2.07 -6.86 -17.14
C ALA A 152 -3.44 -6.98 -17.83
N CYS A 153 -3.43 -7.19 -19.15
CA CYS A 153 -4.59 -7.23 -20.02
C CYS A 153 -4.59 -8.49 -20.89
N ASP A 154 -5.74 -9.14 -21.03
CA ASP A 154 -5.91 -10.20 -22.02
C ASP A 154 -5.85 -9.69 -23.46
N LYS A 155 -5.38 -10.54 -24.38
CA LYS A 155 -5.21 -10.21 -25.80
C LYS A 155 -6.51 -9.81 -26.51
N ASP A 156 -7.65 -10.31 -26.02
CA ASP A 156 -8.98 -10.12 -26.57
C ASP A 156 -9.71 -8.91 -25.94
N ILE A 157 -9.02 -8.20 -25.04
CA ILE A 157 -9.44 -6.91 -24.53
C ILE A 157 -8.76 -5.80 -25.34
N GLU A 158 -9.53 -4.77 -25.65
CA GLU A 158 -9.06 -3.49 -26.14
C GLU A 158 -9.28 -2.44 -25.04
N ILE A 159 -8.21 -1.74 -24.67
CA ILE A 159 -8.24 -0.59 -23.77
C ILE A 159 -8.21 0.67 -24.64
N SER A 160 -9.11 1.61 -24.38
CA SER A 160 -9.24 2.85 -25.15
C SER A 160 -9.74 4.01 -24.30
N GLY A 161 -9.98 5.16 -24.94
CA GLY A 161 -10.43 6.38 -24.29
C GLY A 161 -9.29 7.16 -23.63
N ASP A 162 -9.60 8.38 -23.23
CA ASP A 162 -8.66 9.21 -22.49
C ASP A 162 -8.37 8.53 -21.15
N LYS A 163 -7.09 8.45 -20.77
CA LYS A 163 -6.60 7.79 -19.55
C LYS A 163 -6.84 6.27 -19.47
N SER A 164 -7.10 5.58 -20.59
CA SER A 164 -7.19 4.11 -20.60
C SER A 164 -8.28 3.54 -19.68
N LEU A 165 -9.49 4.12 -19.73
CA LEU A 165 -10.62 3.75 -18.85
C LEU A 165 -11.69 2.90 -19.53
N ILE A 166 -11.75 2.91 -20.86
CA ILE A 166 -12.74 2.15 -21.63
C ILE A 166 -12.19 0.77 -21.94
N VAL A 167 -12.95 -0.26 -21.62
CA VAL A 167 -12.61 -1.66 -21.87
C VAL A 167 -13.64 -2.25 -22.83
N HIS A 168 -13.15 -2.89 -23.89
CA HIS A 168 -13.97 -3.49 -24.94
C HIS A 168 -13.50 -4.92 -25.24
N HIS A 169 -14.43 -5.87 -25.25
CA HIS A 169 -14.15 -7.24 -25.69
C HIS A 169 -14.17 -7.31 -27.22
N LYS A 170 -13.01 -7.51 -27.85
CA LYS A 170 -12.85 -7.59 -29.31
C LYS A 170 -12.63 -9.02 -29.83
N GLY A 171 -12.61 -10.00 -28.94
CA GLY A 171 -12.49 -11.42 -29.29
C GLY A 171 -13.79 -11.99 -29.84
N THR A 172 -13.90 -13.32 -29.89
CA THR A 172 -15.08 -14.02 -30.40
C THR A 172 -16.06 -14.41 -29.29
N TYR A 173 -15.57 -15.08 -28.24
CA TYR A 173 -16.32 -15.48 -27.06
C TYR A 173 -15.36 -16.08 -26.03
N GLY A 174 -15.60 -15.82 -24.75
CA GLY A 174 -14.78 -16.33 -23.66
C GLY A 174 -14.41 -15.22 -22.69
N TRP A 175 -14.25 -15.57 -21.41
CA TRP A 175 -13.84 -14.60 -20.41
C TRP A 175 -12.46 -14.06 -20.73
N CYS A 176 -12.35 -12.74 -20.75
CA CYS A 176 -11.09 -12.03 -20.83
C CYS A 176 -11.14 -10.87 -19.82
N SER A 177 -10.01 -10.62 -19.19
CA SER A 177 -9.90 -9.72 -18.04
C SER A 177 -8.80 -8.68 -18.25
N VAL A 178 -8.96 -7.57 -17.55
CA VAL A 178 -7.93 -6.55 -17.40
C VAL A 178 -7.91 -6.08 -15.96
N PHE A 179 -6.71 -5.80 -15.47
CA PHE A 179 -6.48 -5.28 -14.12
C PHE A 179 -6.07 -3.81 -14.19
N ALA A 180 -6.32 -3.09 -13.10
CA ALA A 180 -5.81 -1.75 -12.95
C ALA A 180 -4.29 -1.76 -12.71
N LYS A 181 -3.63 -0.66 -13.09
CA LYS A 181 -2.19 -0.46 -13.01
C LYS A 181 -1.65 -0.51 -11.58
N TYR A 182 -2.39 0.10 -10.65
CA TYR A 182 -1.97 0.15 -9.25
C TYR A 182 -2.88 -0.71 -8.36
N PRO A 183 -2.31 -1.55 -7.48
CA PRO A 183 -3.07 -2.25 -6.47
C PRO A 183 -3.51 -1.33 -5.34
N ILE A 184 -4.56 -1.76 -4.65
CA ILE A 184 -4.98 -1.31 -3.33
C ILE A 184 -4.11 -2.02 -2.30
N LEU A 185 -3.42 -1.25 -1.47
CA LEU A 185 -2.56 -1.78 -0.41
C LEU A 185 -3.29 -1.72 0.93
N LEU A 186 -3.61 -2.88 1.51
CA LEU A 186 -4.24 -2.96 2.83
C LEU A 186 -3.25 -2.56 3.93
N ASN A 187 -3.77 -2.00 5.04
CA ASN A 187 -3.02 -1.68 6.27
C ASN A 187 -1.85 -0.68 6.14
N LYS A 188 -1.73 0.05 5.03
CA LYS A 188 -0.91 1.27 4.98
C LYS A 188 -1.83 2.45 5.32
N HIS A 189 -1.45 3.32 6.27
CA HIS A 189 -2.20 4.49 6.76
C HIS A 189 -2.47 5.57 5.68
N LEU A 190 -2.76 5.18 4.44
CA LEU A 190 -2.73 6.03 3.24
C LEU A 190 -4.12 6.51 2.80
N SER A 191 -5.17 5.74 3.10
CA SER A 191 -6.59 6.10 2.95
C SER A 191 -7.45 5.03 3.62
N ASP A 192 -8.53 5.38 4.33
CA ASP A 192 -9.38 4.36 4.98
C ASP A 192 -10.31 3.62 4.01
N PHE A 193 -10.46 4.11 2.77
CA PHE A 193 -11.45 3.62 1.83
C PHE A 193 -10.99 3.75 0.38
N PHE A 194 -11.18 2.69 -0.41
CA PHE A 194 -11.00 2.68 -1.86
C PHE A 194 -12.33 2.40 -2.55
N TYR A 195 -12.59 3.04 -3.68
CA TYR A 195 -13.82 2.84 -4.45
C TYR A 195 -13.62 3.16 -5.93
N TYR A 196 -14.31 2.40 -6.78
CA TYR A 196 -14.41 2.71 -8.21
C TYR A 196 -15.77 2.26 -8.76
N GLU A 197 -16.16 2.90 -9.86
CA GLU A 197 -17.37 2.58 -10.61
C GLU A 197 -17.02 2.07 -12.01
N ILE A 198 -17.92 1.28 -12.57
CA ILE A 198 -18.00 1.02 -14.01
C ILE A 198 -19.38 1.43 -14.52
N SER A 199 -19.42 2.01 -15.71
CA SER A 199 -20.63 2.29 -16.47
C SER A 199 -20.72 1.33 -17.64
N VAL A 200 -21.86 0.64 -17.77
CA VAL A 200 -22.05 -0.36 -18.84
C VAL A 200 -22.48 0.35 -20.12
N MET A 201 -21.56 0.44 -21.07
CA MET A 201 -21.82 1.07 -22.37
C MET A 201 -22.50 0.12 -23.35
N LYS A 202 -22.08 -1.16 -23.35
CA LYS A 202 -22.60 -2.20 -24.23
C LYS A 202 -22.54 -3.55 -23.51
N ARG A 203 -23.59 -4.34 -23.69
CA ARG A 203 -23.70 -5.69 -23.12
C ARG A 203 -24.49 -6.59 -24.06
N GLU A 204 -23.87 -7.64 -24.56
CA GLU A 204 -24.50 -8.57 -25.50
C GLU A 204 -25.33 -9.66 -24.81
N LYS A 205 -24.86 -10.15 -23.66
CA LYS A 205 -25.56 -11.20 -22.88
C LYS A 205 -25.78 -10.80 -21.44
N ARG A 206 -26.79 -11.39 -20.79
CA ARG A 206 -27.17 -11.06 -19.41
C ARG A 206 -26.04 -11.28 -18.38
N TRP A 207 -25.24 -12.33 -18.52
CA TRP A 207 -24.23 -12.80 -17.56
C TRP A 207 -22.80 -12.60 -18.09
N SER A 208 -22.48 -11.40 -18.58
CA SER A 208 -21.29 -11.21 -19.42
C SER A 208 -20.26 -10.21 -18.90
N ILE A 209 -20.58 -9.51 -17.81
CA ILE A 209 -19.70 -8.53 -17.20
C ILE A 209 -19.56 -8.86 -15.72
N SER A 210 -18.32 -8.85 -15.22
CA SER A 210 -17.99 -9.03 -13.81
C SER A 210 -16.85 -8.08 -13.46
N PHE A 211 -16.86 -7.51 -12.27
CA PHE A 211 -15.79 -6.62 -11.81
C PHE A 211 -15.60 -6.75 -10.30
N GLY A 212 -14.43 -6.35 -9.81
CA GLY A 212 -14.16 -6.34 -8.38
C GLY A 212 -12.68 -6.29 -8.05
N PHE A 213 -12.29 -6.99 -6.98
CA PHE A 213 -10.91 -7.07 -6.50
C PHE A 213 -10.38 -8.49 -6.57
N ALA A 214 -9.11 -8.63 -6.96
CA ALA A 214 -8.40 -9.90 -6.89
C ALA A 214 -7.04 -9.72 -6.22
N VAL A 215 -6.63 -10.68 -5.39
CA VAL A 215 -5.31 -10.64 -4.72
C VAL A 215 -4.15 -10.86 -5.70
N LYS A 216 -4.42 -11.43 -6.89
CA LYS A 216 -3.41 -11.72 -7.91
C LYS A 216 -3.87 -11.21 -9.27
N GLN A 217 -2.94 -10.59 -10.01
CA GLN A 217 -3.13 -10.32 -11.43
C GLN A 217 -2.91 -11.62 -12.21
N GLN A 218 -4.01 -12.21 -12.70
CA GLN A 218 -4.00 -13.42 -13.52
C GLN A 218 -4.94 -13.22 -14.70
N THR A 219 -4.39 -12.90 -15.86
CA THR A 219 -5.16 -12.70 -17.09
C THR A 219 -5.40 -14.03 -17.81
N LYS A 220 -4.45 -14.96 -17.75
CA LYS A 220 -4.57 -16.27 -18.44
C LYS A 220 -5.25 -17.30 -17.54
N LEU A 221 -6.57 -17.35 -17.57
CA LEU A 221 -7.37 -18.44 -17.00
C LEU A 221 -8.20 -19.13 -18.08
N ASP A 222 -8.32 -20.45 -18.01
CA ASP A 222 -9.30 -21.22 -18.78
C ASP A 222 -10.65 -21.16 -18.04
N GLY A 223 -11.18 -19.94 -17.86
CA GLY A 223 -12.33 -19.70 -16.99
C GLY A 223 -12.49 -18.25 -16.56
N SER A 224 -13.49 -18.00 -15.71
CA SER A 224 -13.71 -16.68 -15.13
C SER A 224 -12.89 -16.47 -13.87
N ILE A 225 -12.22 -15.32 -13.77
CA ILE A 225 -11.43 -14.95 -12.59
C ILE A 225 -12.25 -14.86 -11.30
N HIS A 226 -13.55 -14.57 -11.39
CA HIS A 226 -14.39 -14.44 -10.20
C HIS A 226 -14.61 -15.75 -9.43
N CYS A 227 -14.23 -16.91 -10.01
CA CYS A 227 -14.25 -18.20 -9.34
C CYS A 227 -12.95 -18.50 -8.57
N GLU A 228 -11.91 -17.66 -8.70
CA GLU A 228 -10.62 -17.90 -8.06
C GLU A 228 -10.61 -17.47 -6.59
N LYS A 229 -9.90 -18.24 -5.77
CA LYS A 229 -9.69 -17.90 -4.36
C LYS A 229 -8.96 -16.54 -4.25
N GLY A 230 -9.45 -15.68 -3.37
CA GLY A 230 -8.95 -14.31 -3.23
C GLY A 230 -9.55 -13.31 -4.23
N THR A 231 -10.62 -13.69 -4.93
CA THR A 231 -11.41 -12.78 -5.76
C THR A 231 -12.72 -12.41 -5.09
N TYR A 232 -13.09 -11.13 -5.18
CA TYR A 232 -14.31 -10.55 -4.65
C TYR A 232 -14.96 -9.75 -5.76
N ALA A 233 -16.14 -10.15 -6.23
CA ALA A 233 -16.67 -9.64 -7.48
C ALA A 233 -18.19 -9.50 -7.48
N PHE A 234 -18.68 -8.68 -8.40
CA PHE A 234 -20.08 -8.48 -8.67
C PHE A 234 -20.37 -8.65 -10.16
N ASP A 235 -21.22 -9.62 -10.51
CA ASP A 235 -21.54 -9.91 -11.89
C ASP A 235 -22.85 -9.26 -12.36
N SER A 236 -23.01 -9.14 -13.68
CA SER A 236 -24.14 -8.46 -14.30
C SER A 236 -25.48 -9.19 -14.16
N ASP A 237 -25.48 -10.45 -13.72
CA ASP A 237 -26.69 -11.20 -13.40
C ASP A 237 -27.12 -11.01 -11.93
N GLY A 238 -26.32 -10.31 -11.13
CA GLY A 238 -26.61 -9.96 -9.75
C GLY A 238 -26.00 -10.92 -8.73
N TYR A 239 -25.03 -11.75 -9.14
CA TYR A 239 -24.28 -12.60 -8.22
C TYR A 239 -23.16 -11.81 -7.56
N ILE A 240 -23.01 -12.05 -6.26
CA ILE A 240 -21.90 -11.55 -5.46
C ILE A 240 -20.99 -12.74 -5.14
N TRP A 241 -19.75 -12.60 -5.56
CA TRP A 241 -18.68 -13.58 -5.40
C TRP A 241 -17.74 -13.10 -4.30
N ILE A 242 -17.48 -13.94 -3.30
CA ILE A 242 -16.57 -13.67 -2.19
C ILE A 242 -15.61 -14.84 -2.10
N ASN A 243 -14.32 -14.54 -2.19
CA ASN A 243 -13.25 -15.53 -2.14
C ASN A 243 -13.40 -16.66 -3.19
N GLY A 244 -13.96 -16.36 -4.37
CA GLY A 244 -14.20 -17.34 -5.43
C GLY A 244 -15.53 -18.10 -5.33
N GLU A 245 -16.36 -17.85 -4.32
CA GLU A 245 -17.62 -18.55 -4.08
C GLU A 245 -18.82 -17.60 -4.13
N ILE A 246 -19.99 -18.10 -4.54
CA ILE A 246 -21.23 -17.31 -4.57
C ILE A 246 -21.77 -17.18 -3.14
N GLU A 247 -21.78 -15.96 -2.61
CA GLU A 247 -22.33 -15.63 -1.28
C GLU A 247 -23.67 -14.89 -1.34
N GLY A 248 -24.00 -14.32 -2.50
CA GLY A 248 -25.25 -13.57 -2.68
C GLY A 248 -25.79 -13.68 -4.08
N VAL A 249 -27.11 -13.81 -4.20
CA VAL A 249 -27.83 -13.58 -5.46
C VAL A 249 -29.07 -12.77 -5.19
N ASN A 250 -29.29 -11.75 -6.01
CA ASN A 250 -30.53 -10.98 -5.98
C ASN A 250 -30.80 -10.40 -7.36
N ASP A 251 -31.94 -10.76 -7.95
CA ASP A 251 -32.35 -10.26 -9.27
C ASP A 251 -32.39 -8.72 -9.31
N LYS A 252 -32.66 -8.06 -8.18
CA LYS A 252 -32.65 -6.59 -8.07
C LYS A 252 -31.24 -6.00 -8.23
N TYR A 253 -30.20 -6.80 -8.02
CA TYR A 253 -28.79 -6.40 -8.17
C TYR A 253 -28.30 -6.59 -9.60
N SER A 254 -28.98 -7.38 -10.44
CA SER A 254 -28.64 -7.49 -11.87
C SER A 254 -28.54 -6.10 -12.52
N TYR A 255 -27.58 -5.91 -13.42
CA TYR A 255 -27.31 -4.62 -14.06
C TYR A 255 -27.01 -4.79 -15.55
N GLY A 256 -27.16 -3.72 -16.33
CA GLY A 256 -26.96 -3.76 -17.77
C GLY A 256 -26.67 -2.40 -18.38
N VAL A 257 -26.85 -2.29 -19.70
CA VAL A 257 -26.57 -1.05 -20.45
C VAL A 257 -27.26 0.16 -19.82
N GLY A 258 -26.48 1.21 -19.56
CA GLY A 258 -26.94 2.45 -18.93
C GLY A 258 -26.88 2.47 -17.40
N ASP A 259 -26.66 1.32 -16.75
CA ASP A 259 -26.39 1.28 -15.32
C ASP A 259 -24.92 1.67 -15.01
N THR A 260 -24.73 2.34 -13.89
CA THR A 260 -23.43 2.52 -13.24
C THR A 260 -23.41 1.66 -11.98
N VAL A 261 -22.41 0.83 -11.81
CA VAL A 261 -22.22 -0.02 -10.63
C VAL A 261 -20.84 0.20 -10.05
N GLY A 262 -20.69 0.07 -8.74
CA GLY A 262 -19.42 0.31 -8.08
C GLY A 262 -19.18 -0.62 -6.93
N ILE A 263 -17.91 -0.75 -6.57
CA ILE A 263 -17.42 -1.59 -5.48
C ILE A 263 -16.45 -0.77 -4.63
N GLY A 264 -16.61 -0.88 -3.31
CA GLY A 264 -15.77 -0.21 -2.33
C GLY A 264 -15.15 -1.19 -1.35
N LEU A 265 -13.99 -0.81 -0.81
CA LEU A 265 -13.27 -1.54 0.22
C LEU A 265 -12.84 -0.56 1.31
N TYR A 266 -13.37 -0.74 2.51
CA TYR A 266 -12.82 -0.12 3.71
C TYR A 266 -11.53 -0.84 4.08
N LEU A 267 -10.38 -0.15 4.02
CA LEU A 267 -9.09 -0.80 4.20
C LEU A 267 -8.87 -1.26 5.65
N THR A 268 -9.43 -0.51 6.61
CA THR A 268 -9.28 -0.77 8.05
C THR A 268 -10.19 -1.90 8.54
N THR A 269 -11.48 -1.86 8.20
CA THR A 269 -12.46 -2.90 8.61
C THR A 269 -12.49 -4.09 7.65
N ARG A 270 -11.88 -3.94 6.47
CA ARG A 270 -11.86 -4.90 5.37
C ARG A 270 -13.24 -5.24 4.82
N GLN A 271 -14.18 -4.32 5.02
CA GLN A 271 -15.55 -4.44 4.56
C GLN A 271 -15.66 -4.06 3.09
N ILE A 272 -16.34 -4.90 2.32
CA ILE A 272 -16.68 -4.65 0.92
C ILE A 272 -18.11 -4.14 0.84
N ILE A 273 -18.32 -3.13 0.00
CA ILE A 273 -19.64 -2.63 -0.34
C ILE A 273 -19.85 -2.67 -1.84
N PHE A 274 -21.10 -2.85 -2.24
CA PHE A 274 -21.52 -2.76 -3.64
C PHE A 274 -22.57 -1.67 -3.80
N THR A 275 -22.59 -1.06 -4.98
CA THR A 275 -23.48 0.05 -5.30
C THR A 275 -24.02 -0.10 -6.71
N LYS A 276 -25.24 0.39 -6.93
CA LYS A 276 -25.86 0.50 -8.24
C LYS A 276 -26.58 1.83 -8.36
N ASN A 277 -26.28 2.57 -9.42
CA ASN A 277 -26.91 3.84 -9.77
C ASN A 277 -26.94 4.85 -8.62
N GLY A 278 -25.86 4.93 -7.86
CA GLY A 278 -25.72 5.84 -6.73
C GLY A 278 -26.42 5.37 -5.44
N LEU A 279 -26.88 4.12 -5.38
CA LEU A 279 -27.45 3.52 -4.18
C LEU A 279 -26.59 2.36 -3.71
N ARG A 280 -26.30 2.30 -2.40
CA ARG A 280 -25.66 1.13 -1.77
C ARG A 280 -26.63 -0.05 -1.81
N LEU A 281 -26.12 -1.22 -2.20
CA LEU A 281 -26.90 -2.45 -2.16
C LEU A 281 -27.02 -2.94 -0.72
N ASP A 282 -28.20 -3.47 -0.38
CA ASP A 282 -28.47 -4.08 0.93
C ASP A 282 -27.86 -5.49 0.96
N SER A 283 -26.54 -5.53 0.90
CA SER A 283 -25.77 -6.76 1.03
C SER A 283 -25.15 -6.79 2.41
N SER A 284 -25.19 -7.97 3.04
CA SER A 284 -24.46 -8.27 4.27
C SER A 284 -23.03 -7.70 4.18
N ASP A 285 -22.51 -7.22 5.30
CA ASP A 285 -21.16 -6.64 5.37
C ASP A 285 -20.10 -7.71 5.06
N PHE A 286 -19.82 -7.92 3.78
CA PHE A 286 -18.84 -8.87 3.32
C PHE A 286 -17.45 -8.42 3.75
N LEU A 287 -16.62 -9.37 4.14
CA LEU A 287 -15.28 -9.10 4.62
C LEU A 287 -14.26 -9.79 3.72
N ILE A 288 -13.10 -9.16 3.55
CA ILE A 288 -11.92 -9.84 3.03
C ILE A 288 -11.54 -10.96 4.01
N ASP A 289 -11.29 -12.15 3.45
CA ASP A 289 -10.76 -13.30 4.18
C ASP A 289 -9.46 -12.90 4.92
N PRO A 290 -9.36 -13.11 6.25
CA PRO A 290 -8.20 -12.73 7.03
C PRO A 290 -6.86 -13.28 6.52
N SER A 291 -6.85 -14.36 5.74
CA SER A 291 -5.63 -14.88 5.11
C SER A 291 -5.03 -13.95 4.05
N PHE A 292 -5.78 -12.95 3.58
CA PHE A 292 -5.31 -11.89 2.68
C PHE A 292 -5.19 -10.52 3.35
N ALA A 293 -5.13 -10.50 4.69
CA ALA A 293 -5.01 -9.31 5.53
C ALA A 293 -3.93 -8.31 5.09
N ASP A 294 -2.80 -8.82 4.61
CA ASP A 294 -1.63 -8.03 4.21
C ASP A 294 -1.42 -8.06 2.69
N GLY A 295 -2.45 -8.47 1.96
CA GLY A 295 -2.44 -8.60 0.52
C GLY A 295 -2.54 -7.27 -0.22
N SER A 296 -2.11 -7.31 -1.48
CA SER A 296 -2.39 -6.27 -2.47
C SER A 296 -3.61 -6.70 -3.28
N PHE A 297 -4.60 -5.83 -3.43
CA PHE A 297 -5.83 -6.11 -4.16
C PHE A 297 -5.86 -5.30 -5.45
N TYR A 298 -6.04 -5.97 -6.57
CA TYR A 298 -6.07 -5.34 -7.88
C TYR A 298 -7.53 -5.18 -8.32
N PRO A 299 -8.00 -3.95 -8.57
CA PRO A 299 -9.24 -3.74 -9.31
C PRO A 299 -9.17 -4.44 -10.66
N PHE A 300 -10.25 -5.10 -11.05
CA PHE A 300 -10.34 -5.77 -12.34
C PHE A 300 -11.73 -5.63 -12.95
N VAL A 301 -11.79 -5.91 -14.25
CA VAL A 301 -13.02 -6.23 -14.96
C VAL A 301 -12.80 -7.44 -15.87
N SER A 302 -13.83 -8.25 -16.00
CA SER A 302 -13.90 -9.40 -16.90
C SER A 302 -15.12 -9.27 -17.80
N LEU A 303 -14.91 -9.47 -19.10
CA LEU A 303 -15.93 -9.43 -20.13
C LEU A 303 -16.00 -10.81 -20.80
N LEU A 304 -17.19 -11.27 -21.16
CA LEU A 304 -17.39 -12.60 -21.75
C LEU A 304 -17.76 -12.55 -23.24
N SER A 305 -18.66 -11.63 -23.60
CA SER A 305 -19.26 -11.63 -24.93
C SER A 305 -18.53 -10.62 -25.82
N SER A 306 -18.25 -11.04 -27.06
CA SER A 306 -17.69 -10.16 -28.07
C SER A 306 -18.55 -8.91 -28.22
N GLY A 307 -17.96 -7.74 -28.06
CA GLY A 307 -18.64 -6.46 -28.14
C GLY A 307 -19.17 -5.90 -26.82
N ASP A 308 -19.01 -6.61 -25.69
CA ASP A 308 -19.23 -6.02 -24.36
C ASP A 308 -18.28 -4.83 -24.16
N LYS A 309 -18.78 -3.76 -23.55
CA LYS A 309 -18.02 -2.52 -23.39
C LYS A 309 -18.41 -1.80 -22.12
N ILE A 310 -17.41 -1.38 -21.35
CA ILE A 310 -17.59 -0.58 -20.14
C ILE A 310 -16.68 0.65 -20.16
N ASP A 311 -17.03 1.62 -19.34
CA ASP A 311 -16.19 2.77 -19.00
C ASP A 311 -15.97 2.80 -17.49
N ALA A 312 -14.72 2.85 -17.06
CA ALA A 312 -14.35 2.84 -15.65
C ALA A 312 -14.16 4.25 -15.09
N ASN A 313 -14.43 4.40 -13.81
CA ASN A 313 -14.25 5.63 -13.08
C ASN A 313 -13.55 5.32 -11.76
N PHE A 314 -12.24 5.60 -11.70
CA PHE A 314 -11.44 5.51 -10.47
C PHE A 314 -11.51 6.80 -9.62
N GLY A 315 -12.38 7.73 -10.00
CA GLY A 315 -12.68 8.95 -9.26
C GLY A 315 -12.11 10.22 -9.89
N PRO A 316 -12.26 11.36 -9.20
CA PRO A 316 -12.99 11.51 -7.93
C PRO A 316 -14.52 11.61 -8.07
N ASN A 317 -15.04 11.77 -9.29
CA ASN A 317 -16.43 12.14 -9.51
C ASN A 317 -17.31 10.90 -9.69
N PHE A 318 -17.85 10.36 -8.60
CA PHE A 318 -18.70 9.17 -8.61
C PHE A 318 -20.19 9.52 -8.72
N LYS A 319 -20.99 8.57 -9.21
CA LYS A 319 -22.46 8.64 -9.13
C LYS A 319 -22.94 8.35 -7.72
N PHE A 320 -22.29 7.43 -7.01
CA PHE A 320 -22.50 7.19 -5.59
C PHE A 320 -21.87 8.30 -4.74
N ASP A 321 -22.65 8.84 -3.80
CA ASP A 321 -22.16 9.86 -2.88
C ASP A 321 -21.39 9.21 -1.73
N LEU A 322 -20.06 9.31 -1.80
CA LEU A 322 -19.15 8.81 -0.76
C LEU A 322 -19.34 9.48 0.59
N ALA A 323 -19.98 10.66 0.67
CA ALA A 323 -20.28 11.30 1.96
C ALA A 323 -21.40 10.58 2.75
N THR A 324 -22.07 9.61 2.14
CA THR A 324 -23.12 8.79 2.79
C THR A 324 -22.58 7.53 3.47
N LEU A 325 -21.25 7.31 3.40
CA LEU A 325 -20.55 6.18 4.01
C LEU A 325 -20.26 6.34 5.50
#